data_AF-A0A1F5YT12-F1
#
_entry.id   AF-A0A1F5YT12-F1
#
_cell.length_a   1.000
_cell.length_b   1.000
_cell.length_c   1.000
_cell.angle_alpha   90.00
_cell.angle_beta   90.00
_cell.angle_gamma   90.00
#
_symmetry.space_group_name_H-M   'P 1'
#
loop_
_entity.id
_entity.type
_entity.pdbx_description
1 polymer ?
#
loop_
_entity_poly.entity_id
_entity_poly.type
_entity_poly.pdbx_seq_one_letter_code
_entity_poly.pdbx_strand_id
1 'polypeptide(L)'
;MGKNKKKKVLSKTPVPASGPAGLTPHLPGTGNPAEVLAGWSSALAEGFSPAGARENLEALRKSQLDAQQKRVLDSLLRLTGSPLGRDIKLKEAPEIPAAVLADDACGRLFISDAVDGGLVCLERSTGKKIWQSGSERNAKISGLGLHNGTLYVCDRWNNRLSALSAATGV
;
A
#
# COMPACT_ATOMS: atom_id res chain seq x y z
N MET A 1 -6.55 -24.35 53.23
CA MET A 1 -6.62 -23.13 52.38
C MET A 1 -6.53 -23.53 50.91
N GLY A 2 -7.66 -23.82 50.27
CA GLY A 2 -7.72 -24.14 48.84
C GLY A 2 -8.52 -23.08 48.11
N LYS A 3 -7.92 -22.40 47.12
CA LYS A 3 -8.62 -21.48 46.22
C LYS A 3 -8.61 -22.06 44.81
N ASN A 4 -9.67 -22.78 44.45
CA ASN A 4 -9.93 -23.23 43.08
C ASN A 4 -10.49 -22.06 42.25
N LYS A 5 -9.71 -21.57 41.28
CA LYS A 5 -10.16 -20.59 40.29
C LYS A 5 -11.04 -21.30 39.24
N LYS A 6 -12.34 -21.01 39.22
CA LYS A 6 -13.26 -21.46 38.16
C LYS A 6 -12.90 -20.77 36.84
N LYS A 7 -12.47 -21.55 35.83
CA LYS A 7 -12.35 -21.11 34.44
C LYS A 7 -13.76 -20.87 33.86
N LYS A 8 -14.03 -19.67 33.38
CA LYS A 8 -15.25 -19.31 32.65
C LYS A 8 -15.12 -19.85 31.22
N VAL A 9 -15.87 -20.90 30.89
CA VAL A 9 -16.00 -21.41 29.53
C VAL A 9 -16.98 -20.49 28.80
N LEU A 10 -16.52 -19.75 27.79
CA LEU A 10 -17.40 -19.01 26.88
C LEU A 10 -18.16 -20.02 26.02
N SER A 11 -19.49 -20.00 26.14
CA SER A 11 -20.41 -20.74 25.28
C SER A 11 -20.29 -20.23 23.84
N LYS A 12 -19.95 -21.11 22.89
CA LYS A 12 -20.01 -20.82 21.45
C LYS A 12 -21.47 -20.65 21.04
N THR A 13 -21.84 -19.47 20.57
CA THR A 13 -23.12 -19.23 19.89
C THR A 13 -23.10 -19.89 18.51
N PRO A 14 -24.16 -20.56 18.04
CA PRO A 14 -24.18 -21.15 16.71
C PRO A 14 -24.27 -20.04 15.66
N VAL A 15 -23.41 -20.10 14.63
CA VAL A 15 -23.51 -19.24 13.44
C VAL A 15 -24.66 -19.77 12.57
N PRO A 16 -25.62 -18.93 12.15
CA PRO A 16 -26.68 -19.37 11.26
C PRO A 16 -26.10 -19.62 9.85
N ALA A 17 -26.43 -20.78 9.28
CA ALA A 17 -26.16 -21.08 7.89
C ALA A 17 -27.01 -20.18 6.99
N SER A 18 -26.37 -19.27 6.26
CA SER A 18 -27.01 -18.55 5.14
C SER A 18 -26.32 -18.95 3.85
N GLY A 19 -27.09 -19.57 2.96
CA GLY A 19 -26.68 -19.86 1.58
C GLY A 19 -26.60 -18.60 0.71
N PRO A 20 -26.14 -18.71 -0.54
CA PRO A 20 -25.64 -17.58 -1.31
C PRO A 20 -26.79 -16.77 -1.89
N ALA A 21 -27.04 -15.58 -1.34
CA ALA A 21 -27.81 -14.54 -2.00
C ALA A 21 -26.88 -13.73 -2.93
N GLY A 22 -27.36 -13.44 -4.13
CA GLY A 22 -26.63 -12.95 -5.30
C GLY A 22 -25.53 -11.91 -5.05
N LEU A 23 -24.37 -12.16 -5.66
CA LEU A 23 -23.23 -11.25 -5.70
C LEU A 23 -23.56 -10.00 -6.54
N THR A 24 -23.95 -8.91 -5.89
CA THR A 24 -23.85 -7.56 -6.46
C THR A 24 -22.43 -7.02 -6.28
N PRO A 25 -21.78 -6.45 -7.32
CA PRO A 25 -20.43 -5.93 -7.19
C PRO A 25 -20.47 -4.59 -6.44
N HIS A 26 -20.18 -4.62 -5.14
CA HIS A 26 -20.03 -3.41 -4.32
C HIS A 26 -18.57 -3.09 -4.06
N LEU A 27 -17.95 -2.28 -4.93
CA LEU A 27 -17.00 -1.31 -4.40
C LEU A 27 -17.85 -0.21 -3.72
N PRO A 28 -17.72 0.04 -2.41
CA PRO A 28 -18.51 1.06 -1.74
C PRO A 28 -18.22 2.43 -2.35
N GLY A 29 -19.27 3.21 -2.62
CA GLY A 29 -19.15 4.59 -3.06
C GLY A 29 -18.32 5.40 -2.08
N THR A 30 -17.48 6.29 -2.59
CA THR A 30 -16.40 7.00 -1.88
C THR A 30 -16.86 8.03 -0.83
N GLY A 31 -18.11 7.97 -0.35
CA GLY A 31 -18.73 9.02 0.47
C GLY A 31 -18.67 8.81 1.98
N ASN A 32 -18.65 7.57 2.47
CA ASN A 32 -18.75 7.26 3.90
C ASN A 32 -17.66 6.28 4.37
N PRO A 33 -16.66 6.74 5.15
CA PRO A 33 -15.58 5.88 5.66
C PRO A 33 -16.07 4.66 6.46
N ALA A 34 -17.21 4.77 7.15
CA ALA A 34 -17.76 3.65 7.93
C ALA A 34 -18.30 2.54 7.03
N GLU A 35 -18.93 2.88 5.90
CA GLU A 35 -19.41 1.92 4.92
C GLU A 35 -18.25 1.24 4.18
N VAL A 36 -17.21 2.01 3.86
CA VAL A 36 -15.98 1.47 3.29
C VAL A 36 -15.34 0.45 4.25
N LEU A 37 -15.17 0.80 5.53
CA LEU A 37 -14.61 -0.09 6.55
C LEU A 37 -15.48 -1.31 6.82
N ALA A 38 -16.81 -1.17 6.82
CA ALA A 38 -17.72 -2.30 6.96
C ALA A 38 -17.62 -3.27 5.78
N GLY A 39 -17.52 -2.75 4.55
CA GLY A 39 -17.31 -3.56 3.34
C GLY A 39 -15.99 -4.33 3.39
N TRP A 40 -14.89 -3.66 3.76
CA TRP A 40 -13.59 -4.31 3.92
C TRP A 40 -13.58 -5.34 5.05
N SER A 41 -14.24 -5.07 6.17
CA SER A 41 -14.34 -6.01 7.30
C SER A 41 -15.15 -7.26 6.93
N SER A 42 -16.24 -7.11 6.18
CA SER A 42 -17.03 -8.24 5.66
C SER A 42 -16.21 -9.08 4.68
N ALA A 43 -15.52 -8.43 3.74
CA ALA A 43 -14.64 -9.13 2.80
C ALA A 43 -13.53 -9.91 3.54
N LEU A 44 -12.89 -9.30 4.54
CA LEU A 44 -11.87 -9.96 5.38
C LEU A 44 -12.44 -11.14 6.16
N ALA A 45 -13.65 -11.03 6.70
CA ALA A 45 -14.34 -12.11 7.41
C ALA A 45 -14.70 -13.29 6.49
N GLU A 46 -14.96 -13.01 5.21
CA GLU A 46 -15.17 -14.00 4.15
C GLU A 46 -13.85 -14.57 3.58
N GLY A 47 -12.71 -14.20 4.16
CA GLY A 47 -11.40 -14.72 3.80
C GLY A 47 -10.64 -13.86 2.80
N PHE A 48 -11.16 -12.71 2.38
CA PHE A 48 -10.44 -11.76 1.52
C PHE A 48 -9.23 -11.19 2.26
N SER A 49 -8.06 -11.73 2.00
CA SER A 49 -6.77 -11.19 2.42
C SER A 49 -6.10 -10.61 1.17
N PRO A 50 -5.48 -9.41 1.19
CA PRO A 50 -4.64 -8.97 0.07
C PRO A 50 -3.52 -9.97 -0.26
N ALA A 51 -3.05 -10.72 0.74
CA ALA A 51 -2.07 -11.80 0.58
C ALA A 51 -2.70 -13.13 0.13
N GLY A 52 -4.02 -13.29 0.22
CA GLY A 52 -4.78 -14.48 -0.18
C GLY A 52 -5.74 -14.24 -1.36
N ALA A 53 -5.69 -13.05 -1.97
CA ALA A 53 -6.66 -12.62 -2.98
C ALA A 53 -6.62 -13.54 -4.21
N ARG A 54 -5.43 -14.01 -4.57
CA ARG A 54 -5.24 -14.95 -5.68
C ARG A 54 -5.88 -16.30 -5.37
N GLU A 55 -5.66 -16.85 -4.18
CA GLU A 55 -6.21 -18.13 -3.73
C GLU A 55 -7.73 -18.10 -3.69
N ASN A 56 -8.33 -16.99 -3.24
CA ASN A 56 -9.78 -16.81 -3.22
C ASN A 56 -10.38 -16.72 -4.62
N LEU A 57 -9.74 -15.97 -5.53
CA LEU A 57 -10.17 -15.89 -6.92
C LEU A 57 -10.02 -17.25 -7.64
N GLU A 58 -8.95 -18.01 -7.37
CA GLU A 58 -8.78 -19.38 -7.89
C GLU A 58 -9.82 -20.36 -7.31
N ALA A 59 -10.25 -20.17 -6.05
CA ALA A 59 -11.34 -20.97 -5.47
C ALA A 59 -12.68 -20.67 -6.15
N LEU A 60 -13.00 -19.39 -6.39
CA LEU A 60 -14.19 -18.95 -7.13
C LEU A 60 -14.24 -19.52 -8.55
N ARG A 61 -13.08 -19.75 -9.18
CA ARG A 61 -12.98 -20.37 -10.51
C ARG A 61 -13.57 -21.78 -10.57
N LYS A 62 -13.64 -22.47 -9.42
CA LYS A 62 -14.20 -23.83 -9.28
C LYS A 62 -15.72 -23.83 -9.09
N SER A 63 -16.34 -22.66 -8.88
CA SER A 63 -17.79 -22.51 -8.70
C SER A 63 -18.51 -22.45 -10.05
N GLN A 64 -19.83 -22.68 -10.04
CA GLN A 64 -20.66 -22.42 -11.21
C GLN A 64 -20.81 -20.91 -11.41
N LEU A 65 -20.05 -20.38 -12.37
CA LEU A 65 -20.08 -18.99 -12.81
C LEU A 65 -20.64 -18.89 -14.23
N ASP A 66 -21.40 -17.84 -14.50
CA ASP A 66 -21.83 -17.49 -15.85
C ASP A 66 -20.67 -16.97 -16.71
N ALA A 67 -20.92 -16.75 -18.00
CA ALA A 67 -19.89 -16.36 -18.95
C ALA A 67 -19.30 -14.96 -18.67
N GLN A 68 -20.09 -14.04 -18.13
CA GLN A 68 -19.64 -12.68 -17.83
C GLN A 68 -18.83 -12.65 -16.54
N GLN A 69 -19.28 -13.37 -15.51
CA GLN A 69 -18.57 -13.57 -14.26
C GLN A 69 -17.20 -14.24 -14.49
N LYS A 70 -17.12 -15.25 -15.36
CA LYS A 70 -15.85 -15.88 -15.74
C LYS A 70 -14.87 -14.88 -16.38
N ARG A 71 -15.34 -14.03 -17.30
CA ARG A 71 -14.50 -12.99 -17.94
C ARG A 71 -13.96 -11.98 -16.95
N VAL A 72 -14.79 -11.54 -16.01
CA VAL A 72 -14.37 -10.63 -14.93
C VAL A 72 -13.36 -11.30 -14.02
N LEU A 73 -13.61 -12.54 -13.62
CA LEU A 73 -12.70 -13.32 -12.78
C LEU A 73 -11.33 -13.52 -13.43
N ASP A 74 -11.29 -13.91 -14.71
CA ASP A 74 -10.03 -14.06 -15.45
C ASP A 74 -9.27 -12.73 -15.55
N SER A 75 -9.97 -11.61 -15.70
CA SER A 75 -9.37 -10.27 -15.70
C SER A 75 -8.80 -9.91 -14.34
N LEU A 76 -9.52 -10.19 -13.26
CA LEU A 76 -9.05 -9.96 -11.89
C LEU A 76 -7.85 -10.85 -11.56
N LEU A 77 -7.89 -12.15 -11.90
CA LEU A 77 -6.77 -13.07 -11.73
C LEU A 77 -5.52 -12.60 -12.48
N ARG A 78 -5.70 -12.06 -13.70
CA ARG A 78 -4.60 -11.45 -14.45
C ARG A 78 -4.04 -10.22 -13.75
N LEU A 79 -4.86 -9.41 -13.09
CA LEU A 79 -4.40 -8.22 -12.37
C LEU A 79 -3.80 -8.56 -11.00
N THR A 80 -4.27 -9.61 -10.33
CA THR A 80 -3.75 -10.05 -9.03
C THR A 80 -2.41 -10.74 -9.17
N GLY A 81 -1.35 -10.07 -8.73
CA GLY A 81 0.02 -10.58 -8.75
C GLY A 81 0.75 -10.38 -10.07
N SER A 82 0.13 -9.75 -11.07
CA SER A 82 0.90 -9.14 -12.15
C SER A 82 1.53 -7.86 -11.63
N PRO A 83 2.83 -7.65 -11.83
CA PRO A 83 3.43 -6.36 -11.51
C PRO A 83 2.66 -5.28 -12.30
N LEU A 84 2.31 -4.18 -11.61
CA LEU A 84 1.53 -3.07 -12.18
C LEU A 84 2.25 -2.34 -13.33
N GLY A 85 3.47 -2.78 -13.64
CA GLY A 85 4.28 -2.33 -14.74
C GLY A 85 5.50 -3.24 -14.90
N ARG A 86 6.42 -2.80 -15.74
CA ARG A 86 7.74 -3.42 -15.85
C ARG A 86 8.59 -3.05 -14.64
N ASP A 87 9.31 -4.01 -14.08
CA ASP A 87 10.34 -3.72 -13.08
C ASP A 87 11.49 -2.94 -13.75
N ILE A 88 11.72 -1.72 -13.27
CA ILE A 88 12.81 -0.86 -13.72
C ILE A 88 13.78 -0.73 -12.55
N LYS A 89 15.01 -1.20 -12.75
CA LYS A 89 16.09 -0.97 -11.79
C LYS A 89 16.62 0.45 -11.99
N LEU A 90 16.38 1.32 -11.01
CA LEU A 90 16.89 2.69 -11.02
C LEU A 90 18.37 2.68 -10.60
N LYS A 91 19.25 3.06 -11.52
CA LYS A 91 20.71 2.92 -11.35
C LYS A 91 21.25 3.74 -10.17
N GLU A 92 20.67 4.90 -9.92
CA GLU A 92 21.12 5.86 -8.90
C GLU A 92 20.18 5.93 -7.69
N ALA A 93 19.28 4.95 -7.53
CA ALA A 93 18.50 4.83 -6.31
C ALA A 93 19.38 4.35 -5.14
N PRO A 94 19.07 4.77 -3.90
CA PRO A 94 19.76 4.30 -2.71
C PRO A 94 19.60 2.78 -2.54
N GLU A 95 20.57 2.15 -1.88
CA GLU A 95 20.59 0.70 -1.68
C GLU A 95 19.43 0.23 -0.81
N ILE A 96 19.14 0.99 0.26
CA ILE A 96 18.02 0.72 1.17
C ILE A 96 17.08 1.92 1.20
N PRO A 97 16.08 1.98 0.29
CA PRO A 97 15.12 3.08 0.25
C PRO A 97 14.21 3.06 1.49
N ALA A 98 14.09 4.19 2.20
CA ALA A 98 13.25 4.32 3.40
C ALA A 98 11.88 4.94 3.10
N ALA A 99 11.86 6.02 2.31
CA ALA A 99 10.65 6.70 1.87
C ALA A 99 10.77 7.04 0.39
N VAL A 100 9.63 7.06 -0.31
CA VAL A 100 9.54 7.39 -1.73
C VAL A 100 8.36 8.34 -1.99
N LEU A 101 8.54 9.28 -2.91
CA LEU A 101 7.48 10.16 -3.38
C LEU A 101 7.63 10.43 -4.87
N ALA A 102 6.56 10.30 -5.64
CA ALA A 102 6.53 10.60 -7.07
C ALA A 102 5.92 11.99 -7.33
N ASP A 103 6.56 12.74 -8.23
CA ASP A 103 6.04 13.97 -8.84
C ASP A 103 5.61 13.62 -10.27
N ASP A 104 4.34 13.25 -10.44
CA ASP A 104 3.79 12.86 -11.73
C ASP A 104 3.82 14.01 -12.75
N ALA A 105 3.63 15.24 -12.29
CA ALA A 105 3.56 16.42 -13.15
C ALA A 105 4.91 16.76 -13.79
N CYS A 106 6.01 16.61 -13.03
CA CYS A 106 7.35 16.93 -13.53
C CYS A 106 8.21 15.69 -13.84
N GLY A 107 7.67 14.48 -13.68
CA GLY A 107 8.38 13.23 -13.95
C GLY A 107 9.55 12.97 -13.00
N ARG A 108 9.42 13.32 -11.71
CA ARG A 108 10.48 13.12 -10.70
C ARG A 108 10.14 12.03 -9.71
N LEU A 109 11.16 11.44 -9.13
CA LEU A 109 11.06 10.49 -8.03
C LEU A 109 12.02 10.91 -6.92
N PHE A 110 11.50 11.13 -5.71
CA PHE A 110 12.28 11.42 -4.52
C PHE A 110 12.42 10.14 -3.70
N ILE A 111 13.65 9.80 -3.31
CA ILE A 111 13.94 8.59 -2.54
C ILE A 111 14.92 8.93 -1.42
N SER A 112 14.60 8.55 -0.19
CA SER A 112 15.53 8.66 0.94
C SER A 112 16.26 7.36 1.23
N ASP A 113 17.50 7.46 1.72
CA ASP A 113 18.31 6.32 2.13
C ASP A 113 18.15 6.03 3.64
N ALA A 114 17.87 4.78 3.98
CA ALA A 114 17.71 4.31 5.35
C ALA A 114 19.03 4.20 6.13
N VAL A 115 20.18 4.00 5.45
CA VAL A 115 21.49 3.63 6.04
C VAL A 115 22.47 4.79 6.01
N ASP A 116 22.70 5.39 4.86
CA ASP A 116 23.66 6.49 4.76
C ASP A 116 22.99 7.85 5.04
N GLY A 117 21.67 7.90 4.93
CA GLY A 117 20.92 9.14 4.96
C GLY A 117 20.98 9.86 3.62
N GLY A 118 20.39 11.05 3.59
CA GLY A 118 20.27 11.85 2.39
C GLY A 118 18.97 11.61 1.62
N LEU A 119 18.86 12.34 0.52
CA LEU A 119 17.71 12.40 -0.36
C LEU A 119 18.18 12.53 -1.79
N VAL A 120 17.73 11.65 -2.66
CA VAL A 120 17.97 11.75 -4.10
C VAL A 120 16.69 12.14 -4.83
N CYS A 121 16.83 12.96 -5.86
CA CYS A 121 15.80 13.21 -6.85
C CYS A 121 16.26 12.63 -8.17
N LEU A 122 15.45 11.73 -8.72
CA LEU A 122 15.72 11.04 -9.97
C LEU A 122 14.67 11.40 -11.02
N GLU A 123 15.05 11.37 -12.29
CA GLU A 123 14.12 11.32 -13.40
C GLU A 123 13.37 9.98 -13.36
N ARG A 124 12.03 10.02 -13.29
CA ARG A 124 11.20 8.83 -13.08
C ARG A 124 11.32 7.79 -14.19
N SER A 125 11.50 8.23 -15.44
CA SER A 125 11.54 7.35 -16.62
C SER A 125 12.86 6.61 -16.76
N THR A 126 13.98 7.22 -16.35
CA THR A 126 15.33 6.68 -16.56
C THR A 126 16.07 6.30 -15.28
N GLY A 127 15.65 6.86 -14.14
CA GLY A 127 16.37 6.76 -12.87
C GLY A 127 17.66 7.58 -12.81
N LYS A 128 17.90 8.48 -13.78
CA LYS A 128 19.05 9.39 -13.75
C LYS A 128 18.88 10.41 -12.64
N LYS A 129 19.94 10.69 -11.90
CA LYS A 129 19.91 11.70 -10.85
C LYS A 129 19.77 13.11 -11.42
N ILE A 130 18.81 13.85 -10.88
CA ILE A 130 18.60 15.28 -11.11
C ILE A 130 19.39 16.07 -10.07
N TRP A 131 19.21 15.73 -8.79
CA TRP A 131 19.95 16.32 -7.68
C TRP A 131 20.01 15.36 -6.49
N GLN A 132 20.91 15.64 -5.54
CA GLN A 132 20.98 14.94 -4.26
C GLN A 132 21.28 15.91 -3.13
N SER A 133 20.80 15.57 -1.94
CA SER A 133 21.19 16.19 -0.67
C SER A 133 21.82 15.11 0.20
N GLY A 134 23.04 15.35 0.67
CA GLY A 134 23.77 14.39 1.49
C GLY A 134 23.26 14.31 2.93
N SER A 135 23.90 13.41 3.68
CA SER A 135 23.54 13.08 5.05
C SER A 135 23.87 14.19 6.06
N GLU A 136 24.79 15.08 5.70
CA GLU A 136 25.11 16.30 6.45
C GLU A 136 23.90 17.23 6.58
N ARG A 137 23.02 17.23 5.57
CA ARG A 137 21.79 18.02 5.57
C ARG A 137 20.57 17.18 5.93
N ASN A 138 20.54 15.90 5.59
CA ASN A 138 19.37 15.05 5.81
C ASN A 138 19.79 13.70 6.40
N ALA A 139 19.61 13.50 7.70
CA ALA A 139 20.15 12.32 8.37
C ALA A 139 19.28 11.07 8.15
N LYS A 140 18.02 11.07 8.61
CA LYS A 140 17.10 9.93 8.45
C LYS A 140 15.71 10.42 8.11
N ILE A 141 15.43 10.51 6.82
CA ILE A 141 14.14 10.96 6.34
C ILE A 141 13.12 9.82 6.48
N SER A 142 12.07 10.06 7.27
CA SER A 142 10.98 9.10 7.48
C SER A 142 9.72 9.43 6.68
N GLY A 143 9.64 10.62 6.09
CA GLY A 143 8.45 11.07 5.38
C GLY A 143 8.74 12.20 4.41
N LEU A 144 8.01 12.20 3.30
CA LEU A 144 8.08 13.19 2.23
C LEU A 144 6.66 13.65 1.87
N GLY A 145 6.49 14.93 1.57
CA GLY A 145 5.25 15.50 1.04
C GLY A 145 5.55 16.52 -0.05
N LEU A 146 4.75 16.58 -1.11
CA LEU A 146 4.96 17.50 -2.23
C LEU A 146 3.71 18.35 -2.43
N HIS A 147 3.89 19.66 -2.52
CA HIS A 147 2.82 20.58 -2.88
C HIS A 147 3.39 21.77 -3.63
N ASN A 148 2.83 22.07 -4.81
CA ASN A 148 3.19 23.24 -5.63
C ASN A 148 4.72 23.44 -5.83
N GLY A 149 5.45 22.35 -6.07
CA GLY A 149 6.90 22.40 -6.27
C GLY A 149 7.72 22.56 -4.98
N THR A 150 7.09 22.56 -3.82
CA THR A 150 7.74 22.49 -2.51
C THR A 150 7.72 21.07 -1.97
N LEU A 151 8.90 20.54 -1.67
CA LEU A 151 9.11 19.24 -1.06
C LEU A 151 9.32 19.40 0.46
N TYR A 152 8.38 18.90 1.23
CA TYR A 152 8.44 18.81 2.68
C TYR A 152 9.13 17.53 3.09
N VAL A 153 10.15 17.65 3.94
CA VAL A 153 11.02 16.55 4.35
C VAL A 153 11.01 16.41 5.86
N CYS A 154 10.57 15.26 6.35
CA CYS A 154 10.61 14.91 7.77
C CYS A 154 11.93 14.21 8.09
N ASP A 155 12.92 14.98 8.53
CA ASP A 155 14.22 14.45 8.97
C ASP A 155 14.14 14.06 10.46
N ARG A 156 13.94 12.76 10.68
CA ARG A 156 13.67 12.18 12.00
C ARG A 156 14.83 12.39 12.97
N TRP A 157 16.07 12.30 12.51
CA TRP A 157 17.23 12.32 13.41
C TRP A 157 17.76 13.72 13.68
N ASN A 158 17.54 14.67 12.76
CA ASN A 158 17.81 16.08 13.02
C ASN A 158 16.66 16.83 13.68
N ASN A 159 15.56 16.15 14.05
CA ASN A 159 14.36 16.74 14.64
C ASN A 159 13.82 17.93 13.81
N ARG A 160 13.86 17.81 12.48
CA ARG A 160 13.60 18.93 11.58
C ARG A 160 12.58 18.58 10.50
N LEU A 161 11.60 19.46 10.33
CA LEU A 161 10.78 19.54 9.13
C LEU A 161 11.39 20.62 8.23
N SER A 162 11.81 20.26 7.02
CA SER A 162 12.38 21.20 6.05
C SER A 162 11.48 21.32 4.83
N ALA A 163 11.46 22.50 4.21
CA ALA A 163 10.84 22.73 2.91
C ALA A 163 11.94 23.02 1.90
N LEU A 164 11.98 22.24 0.83
CA LEU A 164 12.97 22.33 -0.25
C LEU A 164 12.25 22.64 -1.56
N SER A 165 12.92 23.31 -2.49
CA SER A 165 12.48 23.30 -3.88
C SER A 165 12.55 21.87 -4.45
N ALA A 166 11.45 21.35 -4.99
CA ALA A 166 11.42 20.03 -5.62
C ALA A 166 12.32 19.94 -6.86
N ALA A 167 12.54 21.07 -7.54
CA ALA A 167 13.36 21.15 -8.74
C ALA A 167 14.87 21.14 -8.45
N THR A 168 15.28 21.70 -7.30
CA THR A 168 16.70 21.98 -7.03
C THR A 168 17.22 21.37 -5.73
N GLY A 169 16.32 20.92 -4.84
CA GLY A 169 16.67 20.34 -3.55
C GLY A 169 17.18 21.34 -2.52
N VAL A 170 17.19 22.65 -2.81
CA VAL A 170 17.61 23.72 -1.89
C VAL A 170 16.43 24.44 -1.27
#